data_AF-A0A942A6C8-F1
#
_entry.id   AF-A0A942A6C8-F1
#
_cell.length_a   1.000
_cell.length_b   1.000
_cell.length_c   1.000
_cell.angle_alpha   90.00
_cell.angle_beta   90.00
_cell.angle_gamma   90.00
#
_symmetry.space_group_name_H-M   'P 1'
#
loop_
_entity.id
_entity.type
_entity.pdbx_description
1 polymer ?
#
loop_
_entity_poly.entity_id
_entity_poly.type
_entity_poly.pdbx_seq_one_letter_code
_entity_poly.pdbx_strand_id
1 'polypeptide(L)'
;MKANYLNAKWKESMTLKLDYNNMMAEYVGSEQGIRREELSARENLMRQAFQRVEDSRGVGITGWMDLPYNQAEEVREIIETAREIKKKFDYFVVLGIGGSALGPIAVFQALCHLHYNDLPKSVRKT
;
A
#
# COMPACT_ATOMS: atom_id res chain seq x y z
N MET A 1 19.29 -6.93 15.47
CA MET A 1 19.32 -7.31 14.05
C MET A 1 18.71 -6.14 13.26
N LYS A 2 19.37 -5.59 12.23
CA LYS A 2 18.75 -4.50 11.42
C LYS A 2 17.53 -5.09 10.71
N ALA A 3 16.44 -4.33 10.65
CA ALA A 3 15.21 -4.80 10.00
C ALA A 3 15.42 -5.02 8.48
N ASN A 4 14.78 -6.05 7.92
CA ASN A 4 14.99 -6.48 6.53
C ASN A 4 14.72 -5.37 5.51
N TYR A 5 13.76 -4.48 5.78
CA TYR A 5 13.43 -3.36 4.91
C TYR A 5 14.55 -2.30 4.77
N LEU A 6 15.59 -2.36 5.60
CA LEU A 6 16.79 -1.52 5.46
C LEU A 6 17.84 -2.15 4.54
N ASN A 7 17.72 -3.43 4.19
CA ASN A 7 18.67 -4.14 3.34
C ASN A 7 18.37 -3.89 1.85
N ALA A 8 19.37 -3.42 1.09
CA ALA A 8 19.21 -3.11 -0.33
C ALA A 8 18.84 -4.33 -1.19
N LYS A 9 19.50 -5.47 -0.99
CA LYS A 9 19.19 -6.72 -1.71
C LYS A 9 17.79 -7.21 -1.40
N TRP A 10 17.35 -7.08 -0.15
CA TRP A 10 15.99 -7.45 0.24
C TRP A 10 14.96 -6.53 -0.43
N LYS A 11 15.16 -5.21 -0.41
CA LYS A 11 14.29 -4.25 -1.11
C LYS A 11 14.18 -4.55 -2.61
N GLU A 12 15.30 -4.83 -3.26
CA GLU A 12 15.33 -5.24 -4.67
C GLU A 12 14.51 -6.51 -4.89
N SER A 13 14.70 -7.54 -4.06
CA SER A 13 13.95 -8.79 -4.17
C SER A 13 12.43 -8.64 -3.94
N MET A 14 12.02 -7.64 -3.17
CA MET A 14 10.62 -7.35 -2.82
C MET A 14 10.01 -6.23 -3.67
N THR A 15 10.71 -5.75 -4.69
CA THR A 15 10.18 -4.72 -5.58
C THR A 15 8.96 -5.26 -6.33
N LEU A 16 7.87 -4.49 -6.30
CA LEU A 16 6.65 -4.83 -7.02
C LEU A 16 6.94 -4.92 -8.52
N LYS A 17 6.52 -6.02 -9.14
CA LYS A 17 6.64 -6.23 -10.58
C LYS A 17 5.26 -6.02 -11.20
N LEU A 18 5.18 -5.10 -12.16
CA LEU A 18 3.98 -4.88 -12.95
C LEU A 18 4.13 -5.63 -14.27
N ASP A 19 3.33 -6.68 -14.46
CA ASP A 19 3.18 -7.36 -15.74
C ASP A 19 1.88 -6.88 -16.39
N TYR A 20 2.00 -6.20 -17.53
CA TYR A 20 0.88 -5.68 -18.32
C TYR A 20 0.72 -6.41 -19.66
N ASN A 21 1.43 -7.53 -19.90
CA ASN A 21 1.44 -8.25 -21.17
C ASN A 21 0.04 -8.66 -21.62
N ASN A 22 -0.81 -9.12 -20.69
CA ASN A 22 -2.18 -9.55 -20.99
C ASN A 22 -3.14 -8.38 -21.32
N MET A 23 -2.64 -7.14 -21.38
CA MET A 23 -3.36 -5.99 -21.92
C MET A 23 -2.92 -5.64 -23.34
N MET A 24 -1.82 -6.22 -23.83
CA MET A 24 -1.18 -5.83 -25.08
C MET A 24 -1.66 -6.66 -26.26
N ALA A 25 -1.79 -6.03 -27.43
CA ALA A 25 -2.21 -6.65 -28.68
C ALA A 25 -1.36 -7.87 -29.08
N GLU A 26 -0.08 -7.87 -28.70
CA GLU A 26 0.87 -8.96 -28.94
C GLU A 26 0.48 -10.28 -28.26
N TYR A 27 -0.32 -10.22 -27.18
CA TYR A 27 -0.72 -11.39 -26.39
C TYR A 27 -2.20 -11.73 -26.52
N VAL A 28 -3.07 -10.71 -26.67
CA VAL A 28 -4.54 -10.92 -26.71
C VAL A 28 -5.19 -10.64 -28.06
N GLY A 29 -4.38 -10.34 -29.09
CA GLY A 29 -4.84 -10.04 -30.45
C GLY A 29 -5.08 -8.55 -30.70
N SER A 30 -4.97 -8.14 -31.96
CA SER A 30 -4.98 -6.73 -32.38
C SER A 30 -6.32 -6.02 -32.26
N GLU A 31 -7.42 -6.77 -32.21
CA GLU A 31 -8.77 -6.23 -32.05
C GLU A 31 -9.01 -5.79 -30.60
N GLN A 32 -8.53 -6.58 -29.63
CA GLN A 32 -8.91 -6.49 -28.21
C GLN A 32 -7.80 -5.88 -27.35
N GLY A 33 -6.55 -6.03 -27.76
CA GLY A 33 -5.38 -5.57 -26.99
C GLY A 33 -4.90 -4.19 -27.40
N ILE A 34 -4.17 -3.55 -26.49
CA ILE A 34 -3.55 -2.25 -26.69
C ILE A 34 -2.30 -2.41 -27.56
N ARG A 35 -2.22 -1.69 -28.68
CA ARG A 35 -1.01 -1.71 -29.51
C ARG A 35 0.09 -0.83 -28.92
N ARG A 36 1.36 -1.16 -29.16
CA ARG A 36 2.49 -0.37 -28.62
C ARG A 36 2.45 1.08 -29.11
N GLU A 37 2.06 1.28 -30.37
CA GLU A 37 1.97 2.59 -31.00
C GLU A 37 0.91 3.47 -30.30
N GLU A 38 -0.14 2.87 -29.74
CA GLU A 38 -1.17 3.58 -28.99
C GLU A 38 -0.66 4.11 -27.65
N LEU A 39 0.23 3.36 -26.99
CA LEU A 39 0.90 3.81 -25.76
C LEU A 39 1.92 4.90 -26.10
N SER A 40 2.77 4.67 -27.10
CA SER A 40 3.78 5.64 -27.55
C SER A 40 3.15 6.96 -27.99
N ALA A 41 2.04 6.92 -28.72
CA ALA A 41 1.33 8.13 -29.14
C ALA A 41 0.79 8.98 -27.96
N ARG A 42 0.61 8.37 -26.78
CA ARG A 42 0.12 9.05 -25.58
C ARG A 42 1.21 9.42 -24.59
N GLU A 43 2.48 9.19 -24.92
CA GLU A 43 3.61 9.43 -24.00
C GLU A 43 3.62 10.85 -23.44
N ASN A 44 3.41 11.86 -24.30
CA ASN A 44 3.37 13.25 -23.85
C ASN A 44 2.23 13.51 -22.87
N LEU A 45 1.03 12.97 -23.14
CA LEU A 45 -0.12 13.10 -22.25
C LEU A 45 0.15 12.44 -20.88
N MET A 46 0.77 11.25 -20.87
CA MET A 46 1.14 10.55 -19.65
C MET A 46 2.19 11.33 -18.84
N ARG A 47 3.22 11.89 -19.51
CA ARG A 47 4.23 12.74 -18.87
C ARG A 47 3.62 14.00 -18.25
N GLN A 48 2.70 14.66 -18.95
CA GLN A 48 1.99 15.82 -18.41
C GLN A 48 1.10 15.46 -17.22
N ALA A 49 0.40 14.33 -17.27
CA ALA A 49 -0.42 13.86 -16.16
C ALA A 49 0.45 13.54 -14.93
N PHE A 50 1.58 12.88 -15.12
CA PHE A 50 2.57 12.62 -14.08
C PHE A 50 3.08 13.93 -13.46
N GLN A 51 3.52 14.87 -14.31
CA GLN A 51 4.06 16.16 -13.83
C GLN A 51 3.02 16.94 -13.03
N ARG A 52 1.74 16.96 -13.44
CA ARG A 52 0.69 17.62 -12.67
C ARG A 52 0.51 17.07 -11.26
N VAL A 53 0.67 15.75 -11.09
CA VAL A 53 0.58 15.10 -9.76
C VAL A 53 1.83 15.43 -8.94
N GLU A 54 3.01 15.41 -9.56
CA GLU A 54 4.26 15.78 -8.89
C GLU A 54 4.30 17.25 -8.47
N ASP A 55 3.80 18.17 -9.32
CA ASP A 55 3.72 19.60 -9.03
C ASP A 55 2.79 19.89 -7.83
N SER A 56 1.80 19.02 -7.58
CA SER A 56 0.90 19.12 -6.42
C SER A 56 1.30 18.19 -5.27
N ARG A 57 2.44 17.51 -5.32
CA ARG A 57 2.88 16.57 -4.28
C ARG A 57 2.90 17.27 -2.92
N GLY A 58 2.36 16.59 -1.90
CA GLY A 58 2.38 17.08 -0.52
C GLY A 58 1.37 18.17 -0.19
N VAL A 59 0.65 18.72 -1.18
CA VAL A 59 -0.35 19.78 -0.96
C VAL A 59 -1.77 19.31 -1.27
N GLY A 60 -2.76 19.89 -0.58
CA GLY A 60 -4.18 19.64 -0.83
C GLY A 60 -4.54 18.14 -0.85
N ILE A 61 -5.19 17.70 -1.93
CA ILE A 61 -5.65 16.31 -2.10
C ILE A 61 -4.51 15.29 -2.27
N THR A 62 -3.29 15.73 -2.57
CA THR A 62 -2.08 14.90 -2.75
C THR A 62 -1.15 14.95 -1.55
N GLY A 63 -1.60 15.50 -0.41
CA GLY A 63 -0.85 15.50 0.86
C GLY A 63 -0.46 14.11 1.35
N TRP A 64 -1.20 13.07 0.94
CA TRP A 64 -0.89 11.68 1.29
C TRP A 64 0.45 11.17 0.74
N MET A 65 0.98 11.80 -0.31
CA MET A 65 2.21 11.36 -0.98
C MET A 65 3.47 11.55 -0.14
N ASP A 66 3.43 12.48 0.83
CA ASP A 66 4.57 12.79 1.70
C ASP A 66 4.50 12.09 3.06
N LEU A 67 3.34 11.52 3.42
CA LEU A 67 3.14 10.82 4.69
C LEU A 67 4.19 9.74 4.99
N PRO A 68 4.66 8.93 4.01
CA PRO A 68 5.69 7.94 4.28
C PRO A 68 7.02 8.52 4.78
N TYR A 69 7.26 9.82 4.60
CA TYR A 69 8.55 10.46 4.87
C TYR A 69 8.53 11.41 6.06
N ASN A 70 7.35 11.84 6.53
CA ASN A 70 7.23 12.89 7.55
C ASN A 70 6.40 12.50 8.79
N GLN A 71 6.01 11.24 8.95
CA GLN A 71 5.15 10.79 10.07
C GLN A 71 5.86 9.99 11.17
N ALA A 72 7.17 10.18 11.37
CA ALA A 72 7.94 9.35 12.29
C ALA A 72 7.45 9.46 13.76
N GLU A 73 7.07 10.67 14.18
CA GLU A 73 6.63 10.95 15.56
C GLU A 73 5.20 10.43 15.78
N GLU A 74 4.30 10.66 14.83
CA GLU A 74 2.92 10.19 14.83
C GLU A 74 2.86 8.67 14.85
N VAL A 75 3.67 8.00 14.03
CA VAL A 75 3.77 6.54 14.04
C VAL A 75 4.28 6.03 15.38
N ARG A 76 5.24 6.72 16.02
CA ARG A 76 5.72 6.36 17.35
C ARG A 76 4.60 6.44 18.40
N GLU A 77 3.83 7.52 18.40
CA GLU A 77 2.69 7.72 19.32
C GLU A 77 1.57 6.68 19.11
N ILE A 78 1.26 6.35 17.84
CA ILE A 78 0.29 5.30 17.50
C ILE A 78 0.76 3.94 18.05
N ILE A 79 2.04 3.61 17.87
CA ILE A 79 2.62 2.35 18.37
C ILE A 79 2.58 2.29 19.91
N GLU A 80 2.88 3.39 20.58
CA GLU A 80 2.81 3.47 22.04
C GLU A 80 1.37 3.25 22.53
N THR A 81 0.42 4.00 21.97
CA THR A 81 -1.01 3.86 22.27
C THR A 81 -1.50 2.43 22.03
N ALA A 82 -1.12 1.81 20.91
CA ALA A 82 -1.49 0.44 20.59
C ALA A 82 -0.97 -0.57 21.64
N ARG A 83 0.26 -0.37 22.15
CA ARG A 83 0.82 -1.22 23.22
C ARG A 83 0.04 -1.08 24.52
N GLU A 84 -0.40 0.12 24.88
CA GLU A 84 -1.21 0.34 26.07
C GLU A 84 -2.59 -0.32 25.97
N ILE A 85 -3.25 -0.17 24.82
CA ILE A 85 -4.55 -0.80 24.54
C ILE A 85 -4.41 -2.32 24.63
N LYS A 86 -3.38 -2.91 24.00
CA LYS A 86 -3.17 -4.36 23.99
C LYS A 86 -2.94 -4.97 25.39
N LYS A 87 -2.40 -4.20 26.33
CA LYS A 87 -2.24 -4.64 27.74
C LYS A 87 -3.58 -4.69 28.48
N LYS A 88 -4.54 -3.85 28.11
CA LYS A 88 -5.81 -3.66 28.82
C LYS A 88 -6.97 -4.43 28.20
N PHE A 89 -6.93 -4.69 26.89
CA PHE A 89 -8.06 -5.24 26.14
C PHE A 89 -7.67 -6.45 25.30
N ASP A 90 -8.53 -7.46 25.28
CA ASP A 90 -8.37 -8.66 24.42
C ASP A 90 -8.89 -8.45 23.00
N TYR A 91 -9.83 -7.51 22.83
CA TYR A 91 -10.50 -7.20 21.58
C TYR A 91 -10.50 -5.69 21.34
N PHE A 92 -10.24 -5.29 20.09
CA PHE A 92 -10.30 -3.91 19.63
C PHE A 92 -11.23 -3.84 18.42
N VAL A 93 -12.23 -2.96 18.49
CA VAL A 93 -13.28 -2.84 17.46
C VAL A 93 -13.16 -1.48 16.80
N VAL A 94 -12.94 -1.48 15.48
CA VAL A 94 -12.97 -0.26 14.66
C VAL A 94 -14.40 -0.04 14.19
N LEU A 95 -15.00 1.09 14.58
CA LEU A 95 -16.30 1.53 14.10
C LEU A 95 -16.09 2.57 12.99
N GLY A 96 -16.22 2.15 11.73
CA GLY A 96 -16.00 3.02 10.58
C GLY A 96 -16.69 2.50 9.32
N ILE A 97 -16.67 3.31 8.26
CA ILE A 97 -17.21 2.95 6.93
C ILE A 97 -16.32 3.57 5.84
N GLY A 98 -16.30 2.96 4.65
CA GLY A 98 -15.47 3.44 3.55
C GLY A 98 -13.99 3.43 3.92
N GLY A 99 -13.28 4.53 3.68
CA GLY A 99 -11.84 4.62 3.94
C GLY A 99 -11.44 4.34 5.40
N SER A 100 -12.30 4.70 6.37
CA SER A 100 -12.02 4.49 7.80
C SER A 100 -12.20 3.05 8.28
N ALA A 101 -12.74 2.16 7.43
CA ALA A 101 -12.84 0.72 7.69
C ALA A 101 -12.02 -0.13 6.72
N LEU A 102 -12.09 0.17 5.41
CA LEU A 102 -11.47 -0.65 4.37
C LEU A 102 -9.94 -0.67 4.46
N GLY A 103 -9.30 0.45 4.84
CA GLY A 103 -7.85 0.53 5.02
C GLY A 103 -7.36 -0.42 6.12
N PRO A 104 -7.84 -0.29 7.37
CA PRO A 104 -7.52 -1.22 8.45
C PRO A 104 -7.82 -2.68 8.12
N ILE A 105 -8.96 -2.96 7.49
CA ILE A 105 -9.34 -4.33 7.08
C ILE A 105 -8.34 -4.91 6.09
N ALA A 106 -7.99 -4.15 5.03
CA ALA A 106 -7.08 -4.63 3.99
C ALA A 106 -5.69 -4.95 4.55
N VAL A 107 -5.13 -4.07 5.38
CA VAL A 107 -3.81 -4.29 6.01
C VAL A 107 -3.87 -5.48 6.98
N PHE A 108 -4.91 -5.56 7.81
CA PHE A 108 -5.05 -6.64 8.78
C PHE A 108 -5.19 -8.00 8.10
N GLN A 109 -6.05 -8.11 7.07
CA GLN A 109 -6.24 -9.36 6.33
C GLN A 109 -5.02 -9.78 5.52
N ALA A 110 -4.26 -8.82 4.96
CA ALA A 110 -3.06 -9.13 4.20
C ALA A 110 -1.89 -9.60 5.08
N LEU A 111 -1.78 -9.10 6.31
CA LEU A 111 -0.62 -9.32 7.18
C LEU A 111 -0.87 -10.34 8.30
N CYS A 112 -2.13 -10.56 8.71
CA CYS A 112 -2.47 -11.49 9.78
C CYS A 112 -2.96 -12.83 9.24
N HIS A 113 -2.99 -13.84 10.12
CA HIS A 113 -3.57 -15.14 9.80
C HIS A 113 -5.07 -14.99 9.46
N LEU A 114 -5.58 -15.76 8.49
CA LEU A 114 -6.98 -15.70 8.05
C LEU A 114 -7.98 -15.85 9.22
N HIS A 115 -7.67 -16.75 10.15
CA HIS A 115 -8.46 -17.01 11.36
C HIS A 115 -7.94 -16.26 12.59
N TYR A 116 -7.22 -15.14 12.45
CA TYR A 116 -6.53 -14.48 13.57
C TYR A 116 -7.42 -14.29 14.81
N ASN A 117 -8.68 -13.89 14.62
CA ASN A 117 -9.61 -13.65 15.73
C ASN A 117 -10.10 -14.93 16.43
N ASP A 118 -10.05 -16.08 15.76
CA ASP A 118 -10.42 -17.39 16.30
C ASP A 118 -9.25 -18.06 17.04
N LEU A 119 -8.02 -17.57 16.82
CA LEU A 119 -6.82 -18.16 17.38
C LEU A 119 -6.66 -17.86 18.88
N PRO A 120 -6.09 -18.81 19.65
CA PRO A 120 -5.68 -18.57 21.03
C PRO A 120 -4.76 -17.34 21.14
N LYS A 121 -4.89 -16.58 22.23
CA LYS A 121 -4.10 -15.36 22.47
C LYS A 121 -2.58 -15.60 22.37
N SER A 122 -2.11 -16.78 22.77
CA SER A 122 -0.69 -17.17 22.76
C SER A 122 -0.05 -17.25 21.37
N VAL A 123 -0.84 -17.47 20.31
CA VAL A 123 -0.32 -17.61 18.94
C VAL A 123 -0.59 -16.37 18.06
N ARG A 124 -1.40 -15.42 18.55
CA ARG A 124 -1.67 -14.14 17.88
C ARG A 124 -0.45 -13.23 17.96
N LYS A 125 0.24 -13.01 16.82
CA LYS A 125 1.37 -12.08 16.70
C LYS A 125 0.90 -10.74 16.13
N THR A 126 0.92 -9.71 16.96
CA THR A 126 0.69 -8.28 16.64
C THR A 126 1.49 -7.41 17.59
#